data_AF-A0A535D4V4-F1
#
_entry.id   AF-A0A535D4V4-F1
#
_cell.length_a   1.000
_cell.length_b   1.000
_cell.length_c   1.000
_cell.angle_alpha   90.00
_cell.angle_beta   90.00
_cell.angle_gamma   90.00
#
_symmetry.space_group_name_H-M   'P 1'
#
loop_
_entity.id
_entity.type
_entity.pdbx_description
1 polymer ?
#
loop_
_entity_poly.entity_id
_entity_poly.type
_entity_poly.pdbx_seq_one_letter_code
_entity_poly.pdbx_strand_id
1 'polypeptide(L)'
;MDPLGLLYAAIGMLVYPGGVYLTGLAGVSAWTAGLPRGPASIRAEAWAAIIAAVLAAVLAPMAGSPVAALPPDRGVAPNLVAAAMLLAAACALATHQRWSTRRLAAALGLGVPWLALAVGAASIQLPVIAGVPGTTLAAARWCTAAATLIAAPLVTQPFDAGVALGPRAVMLGALMLMALSIALAGTVTSGSAPLEALVVIAAGALYALLLRLLQRAVVVEHAALVVSCLACAGAATLLALLAARG
;
A
#
# COMPACT_ATOMS: atom_id res chain seq x y z
N MET A 1 -16.92 6.91 24.98
CA MET A 1 -16.25 5.91 24.12
C MET A 1 -16.62 4.55 24.66
N ASP A 2 -17.15 3.65 23.83
CA ASP A 2 -17.56 2.31 24.26
C ASP A 2 -16.31 1.43 24.49
N PRO A 3 -16.01 1.05 25.74
CA PRO A 3 -14.81 0.26 26.07
C PRO A 3 -14.83 -1.12 25.40
N LEU A 4 -16.00 -1.68 25.11
CA LEU A 4 -16.13 -2.92 24.36
C LEU A 4 -15.79 -2.71 22.88
N GLY A 5 -16.20 -1.60 22.27
CA GLY A 5 -15.80 -1.25 20.91
C GLY A 5 -14.29 -1.06 20.75
N LEU A 6 -13.62 -0.51 21.79
CA LEU A 6 -12.16 -0.35 21.82
C LEU A 6 -11.44 -1.69 22.03
N LEU A 7 -12.01 -2.59 22.85
CA LEU A 7 -11.54 -3.96 23.03
C LEU A 7 -11.73 -4.79 21.76
N TYR A 8 -12.87 -4.69 21.07
CA TYR A 8 -13.11 -5.36 19.78
C TYR A 8 -12.22 -4.80 18.66
N ALA A 9 -11.91 -3.51 18.66
CA ALA A 9 -10.93 -2.92 17.75
C ALA A 9 -9.51 -3.43 18.05
N ALA A 10 -9.12 -3.53 19.32
CA ALA A 10 -7.81 -4.05 19.74
C ALA A 10 -7.66 -5.55 19.46
N ILE A 11 -8.67 -6.36 19.79
CA ILE A 11 -8.75 -7.79 19.45
C ILE A 11 -8.83 -7.96 17.93
N GLY A 12 -9.60 -7.11 17.25
CA GLY A 12 -9.68 -7.05 15.80
C GLY A 12 -8.34 -6.76 15.13
N MET A 13 -7.49 -5.92 15.72
CA MET A 13 -6.10 -5.70 15.30
C MET A 13 -5.17 -6.88 15.61
N LEU A 14 -5.38 -7.58 16.74
CA LEU A 14 -4.59 -8.75 17.18
C LEU A 14 -4.93 -10.04 16.42
N VAL A 15 -6.19 -10.21 16.00
CA VAL A 15 -6.72 -11.37 15.27
C VAL A 15 -6.79 -11.09 13.75
N TYR A 16 -6.38 -9.90 13.32
CA TYR A 16 -6.51 -9.46 11.95
C TYR A 16 -5.73 -10.36 10.98
N PRO A 17 -6.36 -10.95 9.94
CA PRO A 17 -5.62 -11.51 8.81
C PRO A 17 -4.68 -10.50 8.14
N GLY A 18 -4.85 -9.17 8.28
CA GLY A 18 -3.87 -8.19 7.78
C GLY A 18 -2.53 -8.18 8.47
N GLY A 19 -2.42 -8.70 9.70
CA GLY A 19 -1.13 -9.06 10.26
C GLY A 19 -0.45 -10.15 9.42
N VAL A 20 -1.21 -11.15 8.98
CA VAL A 20 -0.73 -12.24 8.10
C VAL A 20 -0.40 -11.72 6.69
N TYR A 21 -1.25 -10.87 6.10
CA TYR A 21 -0.97 -10.25 4.81
C TYR A 21 0.30 -9.39 4.88
N LEU A 22 0.39 -8.48 5.85
CA LEU A 22 1.55 -7.58 5.97
C LEU A 22 2.83 -8.33 6.31
N THR A 23 2.79 -9.25 7.28
CA THR A 23 3.95 -10.06 7.67
C THR A 23 4.37 -10.99 6.54
N GLY A 24 3.39 -11.56 5.82
CA GLY A 24 3.63 -12.37 4.63
C GLY A 24 4.30 -11.57 3.52
N LEU A 25 3.78 -10.40 3.17
CA LEU A 25 4.36 -9.52 2.16
C LEU A 25 5.73 -8.97 2.59
N ALA A 26 5.91 -8.59 3.86
CA ALA A 26 7.19 -8.15 4.39
C ALA A 26 8.23 -9.29 4.39
N GLY A 27 7.84 -10.49 4.82
CA GLY A 27 8.72 -11.67 4.85
C GLY A 27 9.10 -12.13 3.45
N VAL A 28 8.11 -12.24 2.56
CA VAL A 28 8.33 -12.61 1.16
C VAL A 28 9.18 -11.55 0.46
N SER A 29 8.91 -10.26 0.64
CA SER A 29 9.74 -9.22 0.02
C SER A 29 11.17 -9.26 0.55
N ALA A 30 11.39 -9.41 1.87
CA ALA A 30 12.72 -9.56 2.44
C ALA A 30 13.48 -10.75 1.85
N TRP A 31 12.83 -11.91 1.75
CA TRP A 31 13.48 -13.15 1.32
C TRP A 31 13.66 -13.24 -0.20
N THR A 32 12.60 -12.99 -0.97
CA THR A 32 12.60 -13.17 -2.44
C THR A 32 13.26 -12.01 -3.18
N ALA A 33 13.09 -10.77 -2.70
CA ALA A 33 13.78 -9.62 -3.29
C ALA A 33 15.27 -9.57 -2.91
N GLY A 34 15.71 -10.36 -1.91
CA GLY A 34 17.08 -10.39 -1.44
C GLY A 34 17.50 -9.07 -0.78
N LEU A 35 16.64 -8.51 0.06
CA LEU A 35 16.90 -7.22 0.72
C LEU A 35 18.13 -7.33 1.65
N PRO A 36 19.02 -6.34 1.66
CA PRO A 36 20.21 -6.38 2.51
C PRO A 36 19.81 -6.30 4.00
N ARG A 37 20.52 -7.01 4.88
CA ARG A 37 20.14 -7.13 6.30
C ARG A 37 20.21 -5.81 7.09
N GLY A 38 21.01 -4.85 6.65
CA GLY A 38 21.16 -3.54 7.30
C GLY A 38 21.77 -3.64 8.72
N PRO A 39 21.76 -2.53 9.48
CA PRO A 39 22.21 -2.51 10.87
C PRO A 39 21.33 -3.36 11.79
N ALA A 40 21.94 -3.90 12.86
CA ALA A 40 21.27 -4.75 13.83
C ALA A 40 20.30 -3.99 14.74
N SER A 41 20.55 -2.70 15.01
CA SER A 41 19.70 -1.87 15.87
C SER A 41 18.65 -1.10 15.06
N ILE A 42 17.43 -1.05 15.59
CA ILE A 42 16.31 -0.26 15.03
C ILE A 42 16.21 1.04 15.82
N ARG A 43 16.29 2.17 15.13
CA ARG A 43 16.14 3.50 15.74
C ARG A 43 14.68 3.78 16.10
N ALA A 44 14.45 4.73 17.03
CA ALA A 44 13.11 5.12 17.45
C ALA A 44 12.23 5.63 16.28
N GLU A 45 12.81 6.37 15.34
CA GLU A 45 12.07 6.88 14.17
C GLU A 45 11.64 5.74 13.25
N ALA A 46 12.46 4.70 13.14
CA ALA A 46 12.16 3.51 12.35
C ALA A 46 11.04 2.66 13.01
N TRP A 47 10.95 2.66 14.34
CA TRP A 47 9.80 2.08 15.05
C TRP A 47 8.51 2.87 14.77
N ALA A 48 8.56 4.20 14.82
CA ALA A 48 7.41 5.04 14.49
C ALA A 48 6.96 4.81 13.03
N ALA A 49 7.89 4.63 12.09
CA ALA A 49 7.57 4.30 10.71
C ALA A 49 6.89 2.93 10.56
N ILE A 50 7.36 1.90 11.29
CA ILE A 50 6.70 0.58 11.34
C ILE A 50 5.27 0.73 11.84
N ILE A 51 5.06 1.42 12.96
CA ILE A 51 3.74 1.62 13.55
C ILE A 51 2.81 2.32 12.55
N ALA A 52 3.27 3.40 11.92
CA ALA A 52 2.49 4.11 10.92
C ALA A 52 2.14 3.24 9.70
N ALA A 53 3.09 2.45 9.19
CA ALA A 53 2.87 1.54 8.08
C ALA A 53 1.90 0.41 8.42
N VAL A 54 2.00 -0.16 9.64
CA VAL A 54 1.06 -1.17 10.15
C VAL A 54 -0.35 -0.58 10.27
N LEU A 55 -0.49 0.61 10.86
CA LEU A 55 -1.78 1.29 10.97
C LEU A 55 -2.38 1.58 9.59
N ALA A 56 -1.58 2.01 8.62
CA ALA A 56 -2.05 2.19 7.24
C ALA A 56 -2.51 0.87 6.61
N ALA A 57 -1.75 -0.21 6.79
CA ALA A 57 -2.10 -1.54 6.30
C ALA A 57 -3.41 -2.08 6.91
N VAL A 58 -3.73 -1.70 8.16
CA VAL A 58 -5.02 -2.03 8.80
C VAL A 58 -6.20 -1.40 8.06
N LEU A 59 -6.01 -0.25 7.41
CA LEU A 59 -7.06 0.45 6.66
C LEU A 59 -7.32 -0.16 5.27
N ALA A 60 -6.48 -1.11 4.82
CA ALA A 60 -6.65 -1.75 3.53
C ALA A 60 -7.96 -2.57 3.48
N PRO A 61 -8.82 -2.39 2.47
CA PRO A 61 -10.07 -3.13 2.32
C PRO A 61 -9.80 -4.55 1.81
N MET A 62 -9.40 -5.46 2.70
CA MET A 62 -9.18 -6.89 2.44
C MET A 62 -10.20 -7.77 3.16
N ALA A 63 -10.37 -9.02 2.73
CA ALA A 63 -11.20 -9.98 3.44
C ALA A 63 -10.76 -10.16 4.91
N GLY A 64 -11.74 -10.15 5.81
CA GLY A 64 -11.51 -10.23 7.25
C GLY A 64 -10.96 -8.95 7.89
N SER A 65 -11.01 -7.81 7.19
CA SER A 65 -10.63 -6.51 7.74
C SER A 65 -11.57 -6.01 8.82
N PRO A 66 -11.06 -5.47 9.96
CA PRO A 66 -11.91 -4.80 10.94
C PRO A 66 -12.68 -3.64 10.30
N VAL A 67 -12.15 -3.08 9.21
CA VAL A 67 -12.82 -2.12 8.34
C VAL A 67 -14.16 -2.64 7.79
N ALA A 68 -14.28 -3.94 7.51
CA ALA A 68 -15.52 -4.57 7.04
C ALA A 68 -16.49 -4.93 8.17
N ALA A 69 -16.00 -4.98 9.42
CA ALA A 69 -16.79 -5.35 10.61
C ALA A 69 -17.24 -4.16 11.46
N LEU A 70 -16.65 -2.97 11.26
CA LEU A 70 -17.02 -1.76 11.98
C LEU A 70 -18.33 -1.18 11.42
N PRO A 71 -19.34 -0.88 12.26
CA PRO A 71 -20.57 -0.25 11.82
C PRO A 71 -20.28 1.08 11.11
N PRO A 72 -20.87 1.33 9.93
CA PRO A 72 -20.63 2.55 9.15
C PRO A 72 -20.99 3.84 9.91
N ASP A 73 -21.89 3.73 10.89
CA ASP A 73 -22.49 4.88 11.59
C ASP A 73 -21.86 5.16 12.97
N ARG A 74 -20.89 4.35 13.43
CA ARG A 74 -20.25 4.52 14.74
C ARG A 74 -18.74 4.47 14.63
N GLY A 75 -18.13 5.62 14.32
CA GLY A 75 -16.68 5.82 14.30
C GLY A 75 -16.20 6.63 13.11
N VAL A 76 -14.89 6.86 13.03
CA VAL A 76 -14.26 7.45 11.83
C VAL A 76 -14.06 6.32 10.83
N ALA A 77 -14.82 6.34 9.73
CA ALA A 77 -14.66 5.35 8.67
C ALA A 77 -13.20 5.35 8.14
N PRO A 78 -12.64 4.16 7.86
CA PRO A 78 -11.31 4.02 7.28
C PRO A 78 -11.25 4.75 5.95
N ASN A 79 -10.49 5.83 5.95
CA ASN A 79 -10.47 6.79 4.85
C ASN A 79 -9.07 6.92 4.27
N LEU A 80 -9.06 7.27 2.99
CA LEU A 80 -7.87 7.42 2.18
C LEU A 80 -6.91 8.47 2.76
N VAL A 81 -7.43 9.57 3.31
CA VAL A 81 -6.60 10.66 3.84
C VAL A 81 -5.76 10.17 5.01
N ALA A 82 -6.36 9.42 5.94
CA ALA A 82 -5.66 8.81 7.07
C ALA A 82 -4.58 7.83 6.58
N ALA A 83 -4.92 6.93 5.65
CA ALA A 83 -3.96 5.98 5.09
C ALA A 83 -2.79 6.70 4.38
N ALA A 84 -3.08 7.73 3.59
CA ALA A 84 -2.08 8.52 2.88
C ALA A 84 -1.15 9.26 3.85
N MET A 85 -1.70 9.87 4.91
CA MET A 85 -0.90 10.57 5.93
C MET A 85 0.00 9.61 6.70
N LEU A 86 -0.51 8.42 7.07
CA LEU A 86 0.27 7.39 7.77
C LEU A 86 1.39 6.84 6.89
N LEU A 87 1.12 6.56 5.61
CA LEU A 87 2.15 6.10 4.66
C LEU A 87 3.19 7.19 4.37
N ALA A 88 2.76 8.44 4.23
CA ALA A 88 3.66 9.58 4.04
C ALA A 88 4.57 9.76 5.27
N ALA A 89 4.01 9.69 6.47
CA ALA A 89 4.76 9.73 7.72
C ALA A 89 5.76 8.56 7.80
N ALA A 90 5.34 7.33 7.47
CA ALA A 90 6.23 6.18 7.43
C ALA A 90 7.41 6.39 6.45
N CYS A 91 7.14 6.91 5.25
CA CYS A 91 8.17 7.21 4.25
C CYS A 91 9.13 8.32 4.69
N ALA A 92 8.61 9.36 5.34
CA ALA A 92 9.42 10.46 5.87
C ALA A 92 10.32 10.00 7.02
N LEU A 93 9.80 9.17 7.93
CA LEU A 93 10.51 8.72 9.14
C LEU A 93 11.54 7.62 8.87
N ALA A 94 11.33 6.79 7.85
CA ALA A 94 12.20 5.65 7.57
C ALA A 94 13.36 5.93 6.61
N THR A 95 13.40 7.09 5.95
CA THR A 95 14.43 7.41 4.95
C THR A 95 15.39 8.48 5.47
N HIS A 96 16.69 8.20 5.41
CA HIS A 96 17.73 9.15 5.85
C HIS A 96 18.25 10.07 4.74
N GLN A 97 17.91 9.77 3.48
CA GLN A 97 18.45 10.49 2.33
C GLN A 97 17.57 11.67 1.91
N ARG A 98 18.22 12.75 1.45
CA ARG A 98 17.56 13.86 0.77
C ARG A 98 16.74 13.31 -0.41
N TRP A 99 15.53 13.83 -0.57
CA TRP A 99 14.65 13.40 -1.64
C TRP A 99 15.12 13.97 -2.97
N SER A 100 15.48 13.10 -3.90
CA SER A 100 15.76 13.50 -5.28
C SER A 100 14.47 13.98 -5.95
N THR A 101 14.61 14.77 -7.03
CA THR A 101 13.47 15.17 -7.86
C THR A 101 12.71 13.97 -8.43
N ARG A 102 13.41 12.87 -8.72
CA ARG A 102 12.82 11.63 -9.21
C ARG A 102 11.98 10.92 -8.14
N ARG A 103 12.45 10.89 -6.89
CA ARG A 103 11.67 10.37 -5.76
C ARG A 103 10.43 11.20 -5.47
N LEU A 104 10.53 12.53 -5.56
CA LEU A 104 9.38 13.42 -5.47
C LEU A 104 8.36 13.13 -6.59
N ALA A 105 8.82 12.98 -7.83
CA ALA A 105 7.96 12.63 -8.96
C ALA A 105 7.28 11.25 -8.77
N ALA A 106 8.02 10.25 -8.27
CA ALA A 106 7.45 8.94 -7.94
C ALA A 106 6.41 9.02 -6.81
N ALA A 107 6.65 9.83 -5.78
CA ALA A 107 5.68 10.05 -4.71
C ALA A 107 4.42 10.78 -5.19
N LEU A 108 4.53 11.70 -6.15
CA LEU A 108 3.37 12.27 -6.83
C LEU A 108 2.62 11.21 -7.65
N GLY A 109 3.35 10.37 -8.39
CA GLY A 109 2.79 9.24 -9.12
C GLY A 109 2.11 8.19 -8.22
N LEU A 110 2.52 8.12 -6.96
CA LEU A 110 1.84 7.35 -5.92
C LEU A 110 0.59 8.09 -5.41
N GLY A 111 0.66 9.36 -5.04
CA GLY A 111 -0.43 10.06 -4.35
C GLY A 111 -1.60 10.50 -5.25
N VAL A 112 -1.32 11.07 -6.42
CA VAL A 112 -2.35 11.68 -7.29
C VAL A 112 -3.41 10.68 -7.77
N PRO A 113 -3.07 9.46 -8.21
CA PRO A 113 -4.06 8.49 -8.66
C PRO A 113 -5.08 8.09 -7.58
N TRP A 114 -4.63 7.97 -6.33
CA TRP A 114 -5.52 7.65 -5.22
C TRP A 114 -6.54 8.77 -4.96
N LEU A 115 -6.11 10.03 -5.04
CA LEU A 115 -7.03 11.17 -4.94
C LEU A 115 -8.03 11.18 -6.11
N ALA A 116 -7.57 10.86 -7.32
CA ALA A 116 -8.44 10.75 -8.48
C ALA A 116 -9.48 9.63 -8.32
N LEU A 117 -9.09 8.47 -7.77
CA LEU A 117 -10.02 7.40 -7.44
C LEU A 117 -11.08 7.84 -6.42
N ALA A 118 -10.71 8.63 -5.41
CA ALA A 118 -11.65 9.17 -4.44
C ALA A 118 -12.67 10.12 -5.12
N VAL A 119 -12.22 10.93 -6.08
CA VAL A 119 -13.12 11.75 -6.92
C VAL A 119 -14.04 10.88 -7.77
N GLY A 120 -13.49 9.86 -8.44
CA GLY A 120 -14.26 8.93 -9.28
C GLY A 120 -15.31 8.12 -8.51
N ALA A 121 -15.02 7.79 -7.24
CA ALA A 121 -15.95 7.11 -6.34
C ALA A 121 -16.87 8.06 -5.56
N ALA A 122 -16.71 9.39 -5.74
CA ALA A 122 -17.37 10.42 -4.94
C ALA A 122 -17.26 10.18 -3.42
N SER A 123 -16.14 9.58 -2.97
CA SER A 123 -15.96 9.18 -1.57
C SER A 123 -14.48 9.05 -1.23
N ILE A 124 -14.15 9.38 0.02
CA ILE A 124 -12.81 9.15 0.59
C ILE A 124 -12.72 7.84 1.38
N GLN A 125 -13.83 7.11 1.55
CA GLN A 125 -13.86 5.85 2.28
C GLN A 125 -13.25 4.73 1.42
N LEU A 126 -12.19 4.10 1.91
CA LEU A 126 -11.46 3.07 1.15
C LEU A 126 -12.36 1.89 0.72
N PRO A 127 -13.28 1.38 1.55
CA PRO A 127 -14.22 0.33 1.12
C PRO A 127 -15.15 0.75 -0.01
N VAL A 128 -15.58 2.02 -0.03
CA VAL A 128 -16.43 2.54 -1.10
C VAL A 128 -15.64 2.65 -2.40
N ILE A 129 -14.43 3.22 -2.35
CA ILE A 129 -13.56 3.32 -3.53
C ILE A 129 -13.26 1.92 -4.13
N ALA A 130 -13.04 0.94 -3.26
CA ALA A 130 -12.85 -0.47 -3.63
C ALA A 130 -14.14 -1.12 -4.18
N GLY A 131 -15.30 -0.79 -3.62
CA GLY A 131 -16.58 -1.44 -3.92
C GLY A 131 -17.37 -0.87 -5.09
N VAL A 132 -17.07 0.36 -5.55
CA VAL A 132 -17.84 0.98 -6.64
C VAL A 132 -17.69 0.17 -7.94
N PRO A 133 -18.80 -0.24 -8.58
CA PRO A 133 -18.79 -1.00 -9.82
C PRO A 133 -18.48 -0.10 -11.03
N GLY A 134 -18.03 -0.69 -12.14
CA GLY A 134 -17.80 0.00 -13.41
C GLY A 134 -16.44 -0.34 -14.03
N THR A 135 -16.42 -0.60 -15.33
CA THR A 135 -15.20 -1.02 -16.06
C THR A 135 -14.13 0.06 -16.06
N THR A 136 -14.52 1.32 -16.27
CA THR A 136 -13.61 2.47 -16.24
C THR A 136 -12.95 2.65 -14.87
N LEU A 137 -13.72 2.56 -13.80
CA LEU A 137 -13.20 2.69 -12.44
C LEU A 137 -12.33 1.47 -12.07
N ALA A 138 -12.72 0.26 -12.48
CA ALA A 138 -11.89 -0.93 -12.29
C ALA A 138 -10.53 -0.78 -12.99
N ALA A 139 -10.49 -0.28 -14.22
CA ALA A 139 -9.24 0.02 -14.93
C ALA A 139 -8.42 1.09 -14.19
N ALA A 140 -9.07 2.14 -13.66
CA ALA A 140 -8.40 3.16 -12.85
C ALA A 140 -7.76 2.56 -11.58
N ARG A 141 -8.42 1.60 -10.91
CA ARG A 141 -7.88 0.89 -9.74
C ARG A 141 -6.63 0.10 -10.09
N TRP A 142 -6.63 -0.64 -11.21
CA TRP A 142 -5.46 -1.36 -11.70
C TRP A 142 -4.30 -0.44 -12.06
N CYS A 143 -4.55 0.66 -12.77
CA CYS A 143 -3.52 1.65 -13.08
C CYS A 143 -2.96 2.31 -11.82
N THR A 144 -3.81 2.59 -10.81
CA THR A 144 -3.39 3.15 -9.51
C THR A 144 -2.51 2.17 -8.74
N ALA A 145 -2.88 0.89 -8.72
CA ALA A 145 -2.09 -0.16 -8.10
C ALA A 145 -0.73 -0.32 -8.79
N ALA A 146 -0.70 -0.33 -10.13
CA ALA A 146 0.54 -0.39 -10.89
C ALA A 146 1.44 0.83 -10.60
N ALA A 147 0.90 2.05 -10.61
CA ALA A 147 1.64 3.27 -10.27
C ALA A 147 2.22 3.19 -8.84
N THR A 148 1.42 2.71 -7.88
CA THR A 148 1.82 2.53 -6.48
C THR A 148 2.96 1.51 -6.36
N LEU A 149 2.85 0.35 -7.03
CA LEU A 149 3.88 -0.69 -7.01
C LEU A 149 5.18 -0.24 -7.69
N ILE A 150 5.11 0.53 -8.78
CA ILE A 150 6.31 1.07 -9.44
C ILE A 150 6.96 2.17 -8.58
N ALA A 151 6.16 3.01 -7.93
CA ALA A 151 6.64 4.09 -7.07
C ALA A 151 7.21 3.59 -5.73
N ALA A 152 6.62 2.55 -5.15
CA ALA A 152 6.96 2.02 -3.84
C ALA A 152 8.47 1.85 -3.61
N PRO A 153 9.24 1.15 -4.47
CA PRO A 153 10.67 0.92 -4.23
C PRO A 153 11.50 2.21 -4.42
N LEU A 154 11.03 3.18 -5.20
CA LEU A 154 11.70 4.48 -5.37
C LEU A 154 11.51 5.35 -4.12
N VAL A 155 10.33 5.29 -3.51
CA VAL A 155 10.02 6.07 -2.31
C VAL A 155 10.65 5.44 -1.07
N THR A 156 10.51 4.13 -0.88
CA THR A 156 10.95 3.41 0.33
C THR A 156 12.42 3.02 0.31
N GLN A 157 13.08 3.03 -0.86
CA GLN A 157 14.49 2.67 -1.04
C GLN A 157 14.83 1.33 -0.35
N PRO A 158 14.16 0.23 -0.72
CA PRO A 158 14.22 -1.01 0.04
C PRO A 158 15.61 -1.66 0.01
N PHE A 159 16.49 -1.24 -0.90
CA PHE A 159 17.87 -1.73 -1.03
C PHE A 159 18.92 -0.86 -0.30
N ASP A 160 18.51 0.21 0.38
CA ASP A 160 19.45 1.01 1.19
C ASP A 160 19.92 0.18 2.40
N ALA A 161 21.21 -0.18 2.43
CA ALA A 161 21.79 -0.95 3.52
C ALA A 161 22.01 -0.13 4.80
N GLY A 162 21.84 1.21 4.74
CA GLY A 162 21.95 2.10 5.90
C GLY A 162 20.76 2.02 6.87
N VAL A 163 19.64 1.40 6.46
CA VAL A 163 18.43 1.25 7.27
C VAL A 163 18.21 -0.23 7.61
N ALA A 164 17.72 -0.52 8.82
CA ALA A 164 17.40 -1.90 9.22
C ALA A 164 16.42 -2.57 8.24
N LEU A 165 16.51 -3.91 8.11
CA LEU A 165 15.67 -4.68 7.19
C LEU A 165 14.16 -4.56 7.51
N GLY A 166 13.81 -4.68 8.78
CA GLY A 166 12.41 -4.72 9.24
C GLY A 166 11.56 -3.55 8.75
N PRO A 167 11.93 -2.28 9.06
CA PRO A 167 11.19 -1.10 8.62
C PRO A 167 10.97 -1.05 7.11
N ARG A 168 12.01 -1.33 6.31
CA ARG A 168 11.93 -1.30 4.84
C ARG A 168 10.97 -2.36 4.31
N ALA A 169 11.09 -3.58 4.81
CA ALA A 169 10.22 -4.69 4.41
C ALA A 169 8.76 -4.42 4.77
N VAL A 170 8.50 -3.88 5.97
CA VAL A 170 7.15 -3.53 6.42
C VAL A 170 6.55 -2.42 5.56
N MET A 171 7.28 -1.36 5.26
CA MET A 171 6.77 -0.28 4.42
C MET A 171 6.49 -0.72 2.99
N LEU A 172 7.40 -1.49 2.39
CA LEU A 172 7.20 -2.06 1.07
C LEU A 172 5.97 -2.97 1.08
N GLY A 173 5.83 -3.83 2.09
CA GLY A 173 4.66 -4.67 2.29
C GLY A 173 3.36 -3.89 2.45
N ALA A 174 3.37 -2.78 3.19
CA ALA A 174 2.18 -1.93 3.40
C ALA A 174 1.73 -1.26 2.09
N LEU A 175 2.67 -0.72 1.30
CA LEU A 175 2.35 -0.15 -0.01
C LEU A 175 1.85 -1.21 -1.00
N MET A 176 2.46 -2.40 -1.00
CA MET A 176 1.99 -3.53 -1.78
C MET A 176 0.58 -3.94 -1.38
N LEU A 177 0.30 -4.01 -0.07
CA LEU A 177 -1.01 -4.38 0.44
C LEU A 177 -2.08 -3.37 0.00
N MET A 178 -1.80 -2.08 0.11
CA MET A 178 -2.71 -1.03 -0.36
C MET A 178 -2.96 -1.13 -1.86
N ALA A 179 -1.91 -1.29 -2.68
CA ALA A 179 -2.05 -1.47 -4.12
C ALA A 179 -2.89 -2.71 -4.49
N LEU A 180 -2.61 -3.85 -3.85
CA LEU A 180 -3.34 -5.08 -4.12
C LEU A 180 -4.77 -5.02 -3.61
N SER A 181 -5.03 -4.35 -2.49
CA SER A 181 -6.38 -4.21 -1.94
C SER A 181 -7.33 -3.47 -2.87
N ILE A 182 -6.82 -2.47 -3.60
CA ILE A 182 -7.65 -1.70 -4.52
C ILE A 182 -7.76 -2.39 -5.87
N ALA A 183 -6.71 -3.07 -6.35
CA ALA A 183 -6.73 -3.79 -7.62
C ALA A 183 -7.64 -5.03 -7.58
N LEU A 184 -7.60 -5.79 -6.48
CA LEU A 184 -8.35 -7.03 -6.31
C LEU A 184 -9.76 -6.80 -5.75
N ALA A 185 -10.14 -5.54 -5.54
CA ALA A 185 -11.46 -5.19 -5.05
C ALA A 185 -12.56 -5.67 -6.02
N GLY A 186 -13.40 -6.59 -5.54
CA GLY A 186 -14.50 -7.18 -6.31
C GLY A 186 -14.12 -8.36 -7.21
N THR A 187 -12.86 -8.78 -7.27
CA THR A 187 -12.43 -9.96 -8.05
C THR A 187 -12.30 -11.23 -7.21
N VAL A 188 -12.03 -11.09 -5.91
CA VAL A 188 -11.81 -12.23 -4.98
C VAL A 188 -13.05 -12.55 -4.12
N THR A 189 -14.18 -11.87 -4.37
CA THR A 189 -15.39 -11.88 -3.53
C THR A 189 -16.22 -13.18 -3.55
N SER A 190 -15.72 -14.27 -4.13
CA SER A 190 -16.35 -15.60 -4.08
C SER A 190 -15.48 -16.66 -3.39
N GLY A 191 -14.24 -16.33 -3.02
CA GLY A 191 -13.30 -17.24 -2.36
C GLY A 191 -13.33 -17.13 -0.83
N SER A 192 -12.86 -18.17 -0.14
CA SER A 192 -12.60 -18.10 1.30
C SER A 192 -11.44 -17.12 1.57
N ALA A 193 -11.47 -16.38 2.68
CA ALA A 193 -10.39 -15.44 3.08
C ALA A 193 -8.96 -16.02 2.99
N PRO A 194 -8.70 -17.31 3.27
CA PRO A 194 -7.39 -17.93 3.06
C PRO A 194 -6.93 -17.93 1.59
N LEU A 195 -7.84 -18.09 0.64
CA LEU A 195 -7.52 -18.08 -0.79
C LEU A 195 -7.11 -16.66 -1.24
N GLU A 196 -7.80 -15.64 -0.75
CA GLU A 196 -7.40 -14.25 -0.96
C GLU A 196 -6.00 -13.97 -0.39
N ALA A 197 -5.72 -14.44 0.83
CA ALA A 197 -4.39 -14.35 1.43
C ALA A 197 -3.31 -15.00 0.56
N LEU A 198 -3.58 -16.20 0.04
CA LEU A 198 -2.65 -16.89 -0.84
C LEU A 198 -2.40 -16.12 -2.15
N VAL A 199 -3.45 -15.59 -2.77
CA VAL A 199 -3.33 -14.78 -4.01
C VAL A 199 -2.51 -13.51 -3.75
N VAL A 200 -2.79 -12.79 -2.66
CA VAL A 200 -2.07 -11.56 -2.31
C VAL A 200 -0.60 -11.85 -2.02
N ILE A 201 -0.29 -12.90 -1.27
CA ILE A 201 1.08 -13.31 -0.96
C ILE A 201 1.82 -13.77 -2.22
N ALA A 202 1.17 -14.54 -3.10
CA ALA A 202 1.75 -15.00 -4.36
C ALA A 202 2.03 -13.84 -5.32
N ALA A 203 1.10 -12.89 -5.46
CA ALA A 203 1.31 -11.66 -6.21
C ALA A 203 2.46 -10.84 -5.62
N GLY A 204 2.55 -10.80 -4.29
CA GLY A 204 3.66 -10.16 -3.59
C GLY A 204 5.01 -10.82 -3.86
N ALA A 205 5.06 -12.15 -3.92
CA ALA A 205 6.27 -12.91 -4.27
C ALA A 205 6.72 -12.62 -5.70
N LEU A 206 5.77 -12.59 -6.64
CA LEU A 206 6.05 -12.24 -8.03
C LEU A 206 6.62 -10.82 -8.14
N TYR A 207 6.00 -9.85 -7.46
CA TYR A 207 6.49 -8.49 -7.43
C TYR A 207 7.88 -8.37 -6.80
N ALA A 208 8.14 -9.08 -5.69
CA ALA A 208 9.43 -9.07 -5.05
C ALA A 208 10.53 -9.73 -5.90
N LEU A 209 10.20 -10.77 -6.67
CA LEU A 209 11.08 -11.33 -7.70
C LEU A 209 11.39 -10.29 -8.79
N LEU A 210 10.38 -9.57 -9.29
CA LEU A 210 10.58 -8.47 -10.24
C LEU A 210 11.49 -7.38 -9.67
N LEU A 211 11.32 -7.02 -8.39
CA LEU A 211 12.22 -6.07 -7.73
C LEU A 211 13.66 -6.55 -7.66
N ARG A 212 13.89 -7.85 -7.43
CA ARG A 212 15.24 -8.42 -7.47
C ARG A 212 15.87 -8.26 -8.86
N LEU A 213 15.11 -8.53 -9.91
CA LEU A 213 15.58 -8.39 -11.29
C LEU A 213 15.83 -6.91 -11.66
N LEU A 214 15.02 -6.01 -11.13
CA LEU A 214 15.09 -4.56 -11.37
C LEU A 214 15.91 -3.80 -10.32
N GLN A 215 16.62 -4.49 -9.42
CA GLN A 215 17.31 -3.87 -8.29
C GLN A 215 18.22 -2.73 -8.72
N ARG A 216 19.01 -2.93 -9.78
CA ARG A 216 19.91 -1.89 -10.32
C ARG A 216 19.14 -0.65 -10.77
N ALA A 217 18.03 -0.85 -11.47
CA ALA A 217 17.19 0.25 -11.96
C ALA A 217 16.54 1.03 -10.80
N VAL A 218 16.15 0.34 -9.72
CA VAL A 218 15.61 0.96 -8.50
C VAL A 218 16.68 1.79 -7.79
N VAL A 219 17.87 1.22 -7.57
CA VAL A 219 18.98 1.88 -6.83
C VAL A 219 19.44 3.16 -7.53
N VAL A 220 19.50 3.16 -8.87
CA VAL A 220 19.90 4.35 -9.66
C VAL A 220 18.73 5.27 -10.00
N GLU A 221 17.53 4.98 -9.50
CA GLU A 221 16.29 5.71 -9.79
C GLU A 221 16.10 5.90 -11.31
N HIS A 222 16.17 4.81 -12.05
CA HIS A 222 16.20 4.83 -13.50
C HIS A 222 14.98 5.56 -14.07
N ALA A 223 15.21 6.47 -15.03
CA ALA A 223 14.16 7.34 -15.56
C ALA A 223 12.95 6.55 -16.11
N ALA A 224 13.20 5.38 -16.72
CA ALA A 224 12.14 4.49 -17.20
C ALA A 224 11.14 4.09 -16.10
N LEU A 225 11.58 3.84 -14.86
CA LEU A 225 10.67 3.52 -13.75
C LEU A 225 9.79 4.72 -13.38
N VAL A 226 10.38 5.92 -13.35
CA VAL A 226 9.65 7.16 -13.06
C VAL A 226 8.64 7.45 -14.17
N VAL A 227 9.04 7.33 -15.44
CA VAL A 227 8.15 7.55 -16.59
C VAL A 227 7.01 6.54 -16.60
N SER A 228 7.29 5.25 -16.37
CA SER A 228 6.24 4.23 -16.27
C SER A 228 5.29 4.48 -15.11
N CYS A 229 5.82 4.89 -13.94
CA CYS A 229 5.01 5.30 -12.79
C CYS A 229 4.07 6.45 -13.16
N LEU A 230 4.60 7.53 -13.76
CA LEU A 230 3.82 8.70 -14.15
C LEU A 230 2.82 8.38 -15.27
N ALA A 231 3.16 7.49 -16.20
CA ALA A 231 2.24 7.04 -17.24
C ALA A 231 1.05 6.27 -16.65
N CYS A 232 1.31 5.31 -15.75
CA CYS A 232 0.26 4.60 -15.01
C CYS A 232 -0.57 5.57 -14.16
N ALA A 233 0.06 6.54 -13.50
CA ALA A 233 -0.61 7.54 -12.69
C ALA A 233 -1.52 8.46 -13.52
N GLY A 234 -1.04 8.91 -14.69
CA GLY A 234 -1.81 9.71 -15.63
C GLY A 234 -3.02 8.94 -16.19
N ALA A 235 -2.81 7.68 -16.58
CA ALA A 235 -3.89 6.80 -17.03
C ALA A 235 -4.94 6.59 -15.94
N ALA A 236 -4.51 6.29 -14.71
CA ALA A 236 -5.40 6.12 -13.57
C ALA A 236 -6.23 7.38 -13.30
N THR A 237 -5.59 8.54 -13.31
CA THR A 237 -6.23 9.84 -13.05
C THR A 237 -7.27 10.15 -14.11
N LEU A 238 -6.92 9.98 -15.39
CA LEU A 238 -7.83 10.20 -16.51
C LEU A 238 -9.03 9.27 -16.43
N LEU A 239 -8.81 7.97 -16.21
CA LEU A 239 -9.89 6.98 -16.12
C LEU A 239 -10.82 7.28 -14.93
N ALA A 240 -10.28 7.63 -13.77
CA ALA A 240 -11.09 7.96 -12.60
C ALA A 240 -11.93 9.24 -12.81
N LEU A 241 -11.38 10.26 -13.47
CA LEU A 241 -12.11 11.48 -13.80
C LEU A 241 -13.17 11.26 -14.88
N LEU A 242 -12.93 10.35 -15.83
CA LEU A 242 -13.94 9.94 -16.80
C LEU A 242 -15.09 9.18 -16.13
N ALA A 243 -14.77 8.29 -15.18
CA ALA A 243 -15.78 7.60 -14.38
C ALA A 243 -16.62 8.56 -13.53
N ALA A 244 -16.05 9.68 -13.08
CA ALA A 244 -16.79 10.71 -12.34
C ALA A 244 -17.82 11.49 -13.19
N ARG A 245 -17.76 11.39 -14.52
CA ARG A 245 -18.60 12.16 -15.46
C ARG A 245 -19.71 11.34 -16.11
N GLY A 246 -19.66 10.01 -16.03
CA GLY A 246 -20.66 9.10 -16.60
C GLY A 246 -21.66 8.67 -15.55
#